data_AF-L0DQ27-F1
#
_entry.id   AF-L0DQ27-F1
#
_cell.length_a   1.000
_cell.length_b   1.000
_cell.length_c   1.000
_cell.angle_alpha   90.00
_cell.angle_beta   90.00
_cell.angle_gamma   90.00
#
_symmetry.space_group_name_H-M   'P 1'
#
loop_
_entity.id
_entity.type
_entity.pdbx_description
1 polymer ?
#
loop_
_entity_poly.entity_id
_entity_poly.type
_entity_poly.pdbx_seq_one_letter_code
_entity_poly.pdbx_strand_id
1 'polypeptide(L)'
;MIVGVFSALGSSSVLFAGPALPWSQKLPLILDALTRVFALALIGWLIARLVQALATALDVQAMRVATAESAERLLIAALGRVAEALERSATVAPSRSPVPADPAAEIGKAIQEAKWDHAGTLVREFIAAHPDEPDGSRLARELETSRAVEARSLRGKLDAAREANDPDRVLELRDAFRPLLDADALRTLDQELIRWLMALIQKRLRAGTIRVDVVELAAKVAERFDHTSEGASLRAALPTLRRSAGLCARCGKPYTGIDDACPDCLKAQSLPTFGTEFDPEVDPESTEGDDPDRALFSDDSV
;
A
#
# COMPACT_ATOMS: atom_id res chain seq x y z
N MET A 1 36.89 4.52 -19.78
CA MET A 1 36.92 5.76 -18.97
C MET A 1 38.27 5.89 -18.23
N ILE A 2 39.41 5.91 -18.96
CA ILE A 2 40.76 5.97 -18.34
C ILE A 2 41.54 7.23 -18.80
N VAL A 3 41.00 8.00 -19.75
CA VAL A 3 41.71 9.12 -20.38
C VAL A 3 41.63 10.44 -19.57
N GLY A 4 40.78 10.53 -18.54
CA GLY A 4 40.57 11.79 -17.79
C GLY A 4 41.50 12.03 -16.60
N VAL A 5 42.21 11.01 -16.10
CA VAL A 5 42.96 11.10 -14.83
C VAL A 5 44.38 11.69 -15.02
N PHE A 6 44.93 11.67 -16.23
CA PHE A 6 46.29 12.17 -16.48
C PHE A 6 46.40 13.69 -16.66
N SER A 7 45.30 14.40 -16.91
CA SER A 7 45.35 15.86 -17.08
C SER A 7 45.48 16.64 -15.77
N ALA A 8 45.29 15.98 -14.62
CA ALA A 8 45.37 16.64 -13.30
C ALA A 8 46.77 16.60 -12.66
N LEU A 9 47.69 15.77 -13.16
CA LEU A 9 49.05 15.64 -12.62
C LEU A 9 50.09 16.53 -13.32
N GLY A 10 49.75 17.18 -14.44
CA GLY A 10 50.65 18.08 -15.17
C GLY A 10 50.83 19.47 -14.56
N SER A 11 49.99 19.85 -13.59
CA SER A 11 50.00 21.21 -13.00
C SER A 11 50.79 21.33 -11.70
N SER A 12 51.33 20.22 -11.17
CA SER A 12 52.01 20.21 -9.87
C SER A 12 53.46 20.72 -9.92
N SER A 13 54.08 20.74 -11.09
CA SER A 13 55.49 21.13 -11.27
C SER A 13 55.74 22.63 -11.10
N VAL A 14 54.69 23.47 -11.21
CA VAL A 14 54.81 24.93 -11.11
C VAL A 14 54.75 25.43 -9.66
N LEU A 15 54.30 24.59 -8.71
CA LEU A 15 54.16 24.97 -7.29
C LEU A 15 55.47 24.97 -6.50
N PHE A 16 56.54 24.34 -7.01
CA PHE A 16 57.83 24.26 -6.31
C PHE A 16 58.88 25.28 -6.75
N ALA A 17 58.65 26.02 -7.85
CA ALA A 17 59.62 26.98 -8.41
C ALA A 17 59.10 28.43 -8.52
N GLY A 18 57.90 28.73 -8.02
CA GLY A 18 57.31 30.08 -8.05
C GLY A 18 57.73 30.99 -6.90
N PRO A 19 57.60 32.32 -7.03
CA PRO A 19 57.95 33.29 -5.99
C PRO A 19 57.22 33.00 -4.67
N ALA A 20 57.88 33.31 -3.56
CA ALA A 20 57.42 32.99 -2.21
C ALA A 20 56.08 33.66 -1.86
N LEU A 21 54.97 33.00 -2.21
CA LEU A 21 53.63 33.39 -1.79
C LEU A 21 53.53 33.39 -0.25
N PRO A 22 52.86 34.38 0.35
CA PRO A 22 52.66 34.45 1.79
C PRO A 22 51.82 33.25 2.29
N TRP A 23 52.13 32.76 3.48
CA TRP A 23 51.49 31.57 4.08
C TRP A 23 49.96 31.63 4.13
N SER A 24 49.38 32.83 4.25
CA SER A 24 47.93 33.05 4.24
C SER A 24 47.25 32.64 2.93
N GLN A 25 47.95 32.67 1.79
CA GLN A 25 47.41 32.28 0.47
C GLN A 25 47.65 30.80 0.15
N LYS A 26 48.61 30.14 0.79
CA LYS A 26 48.90 28.70 0.57
C LYS A 26 47.89 27.79 1.27
N LEU A 27 47.41 28.18 2.46
CA LEU A 27 46.46 27.41 3.25
C LEU A 27 45.14 27.07 2.52
N PRO A 28 44.44 28.00 1.86
CA PRO A 28 43.19 27.66 1.16
C PRO A 28 43.42 26.71 -0.02
N LEU A 29 44.55 26.82 -0.73
CA LEU A 29 44.89 25.92 -1.84
C LEU A 29 45.18 24.50 -1.36
N ILE A 30 45.91 24.35 -0.24
CA ILE A 30 46.17 23.05 0.37
C ILE A 30 44.87 22.42 0.87
N LEU A 31 43.98 23.22 1.48
CA LEU A 31 42.70 22.74 1.97
C LEU A 31 41.79 22.28 0.83
N ASP A 32 41.71 23.03 -0.28
CA ASP A 32 40.95 22.65 -1.48
C ASP A 32 41.51 21.38 -2.15
N ALA A 33 42.83 21.23 -2.19
CA ALA A 33 43.43 19.99 -2.69
C ALA A 33 43.08 18.78 -1.79
N LEU A 34 43.13 18.96 -0.46
CA LEU A 34 42.79 17.91 0.50
C LEU A 34 41.31 17.51 0.44
N THR A 35 40.39 18.46 0.32
CA THR A 35 38.95 18.17 0.21
C THR A 35 38.64 17.39 -1.06
N ARG A 36 39.29 17.71 -2.19
CA ARG A 36 39.13 16.97 -3.45
C ARG A 36 39.65 15.53 -3.34
N VAL A 37 40.83 15.34 -2.74
CA VAL A 37 41.38 13.99 -2.52
C VAL A 37 40.47 13.17 -1.60
N PHE A 38 39.98 13.77 -0.52
CA PHE A 38 39.06 13.10 0.40
C PHE A 38 37.72 12.74 -0.26
N ALA A 39 37.17 13.65 -1.07
CA ALA A 39 35.94 13.39 -1.83
C ALA A 39 36.13 12.23 -2.83
N LEU A 40 37.24 12.19 -3.56
CA LEU A 40 37.55 11.08 -4.47
C LEU A 40 37.74 9.75 -3.74
N ALA A 41 38.39 9.76 -2.57
CA ALA A 41 38.55 8.57 -1.74
C ALA A 41 37.19 8.05 -1.24
N LEU A 42 36.30 8.94 -0.79
CA LEU A 42 34.96 8.59 -0.37
C LEU A 42 34.11 8.01 -1.52
N ILE A 43 34.18 8.62 -2.71
CA ILE A 43 33.49 8.11 -3.90
C ILE A 43 34.00 6.71 -4.24
N GLY A 44 35.33 6.50 -4.27
CA GLY A 44 35.91 5.19 -4.53
C GLY A 44 35.47 4.14 -3.52
N TRP A 45 35.45 4.48 -2.23
CA TRP A 45 34.97 3.61 -1.17
C TRP A 45 33.49 3.25 -1.33
N LEU A 46 32.66 4.23 -1.70
CA LEU A 46 31.22 4.03 -1.89
C LEU A 46 30.92 3.15 -3.11
N ILE A 47 31.67 3.33 -4.21
CA ILE A 47 31.59 2.45 -5.39
C ILE A 47 31.99 1.02 -5.01
N ALA A 48 33.09 0.82 -4.29
CA ALA A 48 33.53 -0.51 -3.86
C ALA A 48 32.45 -1.20 -3.00
N ARG A 49 31.84 -0.47 -2.07
CA ARG A 49 30.76 -0.98 -1.22
C ARG A 49 29.50 -1.34 -2.02
N LEU A 50 29.14 -0.55 -3.02
CA LEU A 50 28.01 -0.85 -3.92
C LEU A 50 28.27 -2.09 -4.78
N VAL A 51 29.47 -2.24 -5.33
CA VAL A 51 29.85 -3.42 -6.12
C VAL A 51 29.80 -4.68 -5.26
N GLN A 52 30.28 -4.61 -4.01
CA GLN A 52 30.21 -5.74 -3.09
C GLN A 52 28.78 -6.13 -2.73
N ALA A 53 27.90 -5.15 -2.49
CA ALA A 53 26.48 -5.39 -2.27
C ALA A 53 25.82 -6.04 -3.50
N LEU A 54 26.12 -5.55 -4.70
CA LEU A 54 25.60 -6.11 -5.95
C LEU A 54 26.06 -7.56 -6.14
N ALA A 55 27.33 -7.87 -5.85
CA ALA A 55 27.86 -9.23 -5.92
C ALA A 55 27.09 -10.17 -4.97
N THR A 56 26.89 -9.76 -3.71
CA THR A 56 26.11 -10.57 -2.75
C THR A 56 24.65 -10.74 -3.16
N ALA A 57 24.04 -9.75 -3.80
CA ALA A 57 22.68 -9.84 -4.30
C ALA A 57 22.57 -10.81 -5.50
N LEU A 58 23.56 -10.80 -6.40
CA LEU A 58 23.63 -11.72 -7.53
C LEU A 58 23.84 -13.18 -7.07
N ASP A 59 24.67 -13.42 -6.06
CA ASP A 59 24.84 -14.76 -5.48
C ASP A 59 23.54 -15.31 -4.89
N VAL A 60 22.75 -14.46 -4.21
CA VAL A 60 21.43 -14.86 -3.70
C VAL A 60 20.46 -15.20 -4.84
N GLN A 61 20.50 -14.45 -5.95
CA GLN A 61 19.66 -14.74 -7.11
C GLN A 61 20.10 -16.02 -7.84
N ALA A 62 21.40 -16.25 -7.99
CA ALA A 62 21.94 -17.48 -8.58
C ALA A 62 21.52 -18.72 -7.76
N MET A 63 21.56 -18.61 -6.44
CA MET A 63 21.08 -19.67 -5.55
C MET A 63 19.57 -19.91 -5.69
N ARG A 64 18.77 -18.85 -5.88
CA ARG A 64 17.32 -18.96 -6.14
C ARG A 64 17.01 -19.66 -7.47
N VAL A 65 17.73 -19.34 -8.54
CA VAL A 65 17.55 -20.00 -9.86
C VAL A 65 17.92 -21.48 -9.78
N ALA A 66 19.01 -21.83 -9.10
CA ALA A 66 19.39 -23.23 -8.88
C ALA A 66 18.33 -24.00 -8.07
N THR A 67 17.71 -23.36 -7.07
CA THR A 67 16.59 -23.95 -6.32
C THR A 67 15.30 -24.07 -7.15
N ALA A 68 15.06 -23.15 -8.08
CA ALA A 68 13.90 -23.21 -8.98
C ALA A 68 14.02 -24.37 -9.98
N GLU A 69 15.20 -24.55 -10.59
CA GLU A 69 15.42 -25.64 -11.55
C GLU A 69 15.30 -27.04 -10.89
N SER A 70 15.78 -27.17 -9.65
CA SER A 70 15.59 -28.41 -8.87
C SER A 70 14.13 -28.63 -8.45
N ALA A 71 13.40 -27.57 -8.11
CA ALA A 71 11.97 -27.63 -7.83
C ALA A 71 11.16 -28.03 -9.08
N GLU A 72 11.51 -27.51 -10.26
CA GLU A 72 10.89 -27.88 -11.54
C GLU A 72 11.10 -29.36 -11.86
N ARG A 73 12.31 -29.90 -11.66
CA ARG A 73 12.59 -31.34 -11.87
C ARG A 73 11.78 -32.22 -10.91
N LEU A 74 11.64 -31.80 -9.65
CA LEU A 74 10.81 -32.52 -8.67
C LEU A 74 9.32 -32.42 -9.01
N LEU A 75 8.85 -31.27 -9.52
CA LEU A 75 7.49 -31.08 -9.99
C LEU A 75 7.17 -31.95 -11.21
N ILE A 76 8.06 -32.00 -12.21
CA ILE A 76 7.88 -32.88 -13.38
C ILE A 76 7.82 -34.35 -12.94
N ALA A 77 8.69 -34.78 -12.02
CA ALA A 77 8.69 -36.14 -11.48
C ALA A 77 7.46 -36.44 -10.59
N ALA A 78 6.89 -35.44 -9.92
CA ALA A 78 5.65 -35.57 -9.16
C ALA A 78 4.43 -35.63 -10.08
N LEU A 79 4.37 -34.78 -11.10
CA LEU A 79 3.31 -34.76 -12.11
C LEU A 79 3.28 -36.06 -12.93
N GLY A 80 4.44 -36.62 -13.28
CA GLY A 80 4.52 -37.93 -13.93
C GLY A 80 3.89 -39.04 -13.07
N ARG A 81 4.15 -39.05 -11.76
CA ARG A 81 3.55 -40.02 -10.83
C ARG A 81 2.05 -39.83 -10.64
N VAL A 82 1.57 -38.58 -10.66
CA VAL A 82 0.14 -38.26 -10.57
C VAL A 82 -0.58 -38.65 -11.86
N ALA A 83 0.02 -38.39 -13.03
CA ALA A 83 -0.52 -38.82 -14.32
C ALA A 83 -0.63 -40.34 -14.39
N GLU A 84 0.42 -41.06 -13.96
CA GLU A 84 0.41 -42.53 -13.92
C GLU A 84 -0.61 -43.10 -12.92
N ALA A 85 -0.80 -42.42 -11.78
CA ALA A 85 -1.85 -42.77 -10.82
C ALA A 85 -3.26 -42.49 -11.38
N LEU A 86 -3.45 -41.40 -12.12
CA LEU A 86 -4.71 -41.06 -12.80
C LEU A 86 -5.03 -42.02 -13.93
N GLU A 87 -4.06 -42.46 -14.74
CA GLU A 87 -4.27 -43.47 -15.78
C GLU A 87 -4.63 -44.84 -15.19
N ARG A 88 -3.98 -45.24 -14.08
CA ARG A 88 -4.37 -46.43 -13.30
C ARG A 88 -5.75 -46.33 -12.68
N SER A 89 -6.17 -45.12 -12.31
CA SER A 89 -7.51 -44.87 -11.75
C SER A 89 -8.59 -44.78 -12.84
N ALA A 90 -8.25 -44.28 -14.03
CA ALA A 90 -9.16 -44.14 -15.17
C ALA A 90 -9.45 -45.50 -15.85
N THR A 91 -8.51 -46.45 -15.77
CA THR A 91 -8.72 -47.85 -16.22
C THR A 91 -9.65 -48.64 -15.28
N VAL A 92 -9.88 -48.14 -14.06
CA VAL A 92 -10.89 -48.64 -13.12
C VAL A 92 -12.01 -47.61 -13.03
N ALA A 93 -12.81 -47.46 -14.08
CA ALA A 93 -13.91 -46.50 -14.09
C ALA A 93 -14.91 -46.77 -12.96
N PRO A 94 -15.08 -45.87 -11.97
CA PRO A 94 -16.29 -45.85 -11.16
C PRO A 94 -17.32 -44.99 -11.88
N SER A 95 -18.48 -45.56 -12.11
CA SER A 95 -19.70 -44.86 -12.51
C SER A 95 -19.94 -43.72 -11.51
N ARG A 96 -19.69 -42.47 -11.95
CA ARG A 96 -19.85 -41.28 -11.11
C ARG A 96 -21.34 -40.94 -11.02
N SER A 97 -22.02 -41.49 -10.01
CA SER A 97 -23.25 -40.89 -9.50
C SER A 97 -22.91 -39.57 -8.78
N PRO A 98 -23.78 -38.54 -8.83
CA PRO A 98 -23.60 -37.35 -8.02
C PRO A 98 -23.81 -37.73 -6.55
N VAL A 99 -22.70 -37.88 -5.81
CA VAL A 99 -22.71 -38.07 -4.36
C VAL A 99 -23.24 -36.76 -3.74
N PRO A 100 -24.16 -36.81 -2.76
CA PRO A 100 -24.55 -35.64 -1.99
C PRO A 100 -23.29 -34.93 -1.47
N ALA A 101 -23.19 -33.61 -1.66
CA ALA A 101 -22.03 -32.85 -1.23
C ALA A 101 -21.80 -33.08 0.28
N ASP A 102 -20.68 -33.71 0.62
CA ASP A 102 -20.22 -33.81 2.00
C ASP A 102 -19.91 -32.37 2.47
N PRO A 103 -20.70 -31.81 3.41
CA PRO A 103 -20.55 -30.42 3.82
C PRO A 103 -19.18 -30.15 4.44
N ALA A 104 -18.54 -31.15 5.07
CA ALA A 104 -17.19 -31.01 5.59
C ALA A 104 -16.14 -30.86 4.47
N ALA A 105 -16.31 -31.57 3.36
CA ALA A 105 -15.43 -31.46 2.19
C ALA A 105 -15.59 -30.10 1.49
N GLU A 106 -16.81 -29.56 1.45
CA GLU A 106 -17.08 -28.23 0.91
C GLU A 106 -16.43 -27.12 1.76
N ILE A 107 -16.53 -27.21 3.09
CA ILE A 107 -15.84 -26.33 4.03
C ILE A 107 -14.32 -26.39 3.81
N GLY A 108 -13.75 -27.60 3.75
CA GLY A 108 -12.32 -27.79 3.51
C GLY A 108 -11.86 -27.16 2.19
N LYS A 109 -12.64 -27.31 1.12
CA LYS A 109 -12.38 -26.66 -0.17
C LYS A 109 -12.45 -25.14 -0.08
N ALA A 110 -13.44 -24.58 0.61
CA ALA A 110 -13.56 -23.13 0.79
C ALA A 110 -12.38 -22.54 1.58
N ILE A 111 -11.86 -23.27 2.59
CA ILE A 111 -10.64 -22.90 3.32
C ILE A 111 -9.43 -22.90 2.39
N GLN A 112 -9.25 -23.95 1.57
CA GLN A 112 -8.14 -24.06 0.63
C GLN A 112 -8.16 -22.97 -0.44
N GLU A 113 -9.35 -22.58 -0.90
CA GLU A 113 -9.53 -21.49 -1.87
C GLU A 113 -9.46 -20.09 -1.24
N ALA A 114 -9.14 -19.98 0.05
CA ALA A 114 -9.07 -18.73 0.82
C ALA A 114 -10.37 -17.89 0.80
N LYS A 115 -11.53 -18.56 0.68
CA LYS A 115 -12.86 -17.93 0.70
C LYS A 115 -13.35 -17.83 2.15
N TRP A 116 -12.67 -17.02 2.96
CA TRP A 116 -12.83 -16.99 4.42
C TRP A 116 -14.26 -16.74 4.90
N ASP A 117 -14.95 -15.76 4.34
CA ASP A 117 -16.34 -15.43 4.73
C ASP A 117 -17.33 -16.55 4.39
N HIS A 118 -17.13 -17.18 3.23
CA HIS A 118 -17.94 -18.31 2.78
C HIS A 118 -17.68 -19.54 3.65
N ALA A 119 -16.41 -19.89 3.88
CA ALA A 119 -16.02 -20.97 4.77
C ALA A 119 -16.58 -20.77 6.20
N GLY A 120 -16.51 -19.55 6.73
CA GLY A 120 -17.09 -19.22 8.04
C GLY A 120 -18.61 -19.37 8.07
N THR A 121 -19.30 -19.07 6.97
CA THR A 121 -20.74 -19.27 6.85
C THR A 121 -21.09 -20.76 6.84
N LEU A 122 -20.41 -21.55 6.01
CA LEU A 122 -20.59 -23.00 5.94
C LEU A 122 -20.31 -23.68 7.29
N VAL A 123 -19.27 -23.27 8.01
CA VAL A 123 -18.97 -23.79 9.36
C VAL A 123 -20.11 -23.49 10.35
N ARG A 124 -20.65 -22.26 10.35
CA ARG A 124 -21.77 -21.89 11.22
C ARG A 124 -23.03 -22.69 10.89
N GLU A 125 -23.35 -22.83 9.61
CA GLU A 125 -24.49 -23.64 9.14
C GLU A 125 -24.32 -25.12 9.54
N PHE A 126 -23.11 -25.67 9.39
CA PHE A 126 -22.80 -27.03 9.80
C PHE A 126 -23.00 -27.26 11.30
N ILE A 127 -22.48 -26.36 12.14
CA ILE A 127 -22.65 -26.42 13.61
C ILE A 127 -24.13 -26.31 13.99
N ALA A 128 -24.89 -25.43 13.33
CA ALA A 128 -26.31 -25.27 13.60
C ALA A 128 -27.13 -26.51 13.22
N ALA A 129 -26.75 -27.20 12.13
CA ALA A 129 -27.40 -28.44 11.70
C ALA A 129 -26.99 -29.66 12.55
N HIS A 130 -25.79 -29.66 13.14
CA HIS A 130 -25.22 -30.79 13.88
C HIS A 130 -24.63 -30.36 15.24
N PRO A 131 -25.46 -29.92 16.21
CA PRO A 131 -24.98 -29.33 17.47
C PRO A 131 -24.21 -30.30 18.38
N ASP A 132 -24.52 -31.60 18.31
CA ASP A 132 -23.91 -32.63 19.16
C ASP A 132 -22.66 -33.28 18.54
N GLU A 133 -22.31 -32.92 17.30
CA GLU A 133 -21.17 -33.52 16.60
C GLU A 133 -19.85 -32.78 16.90
N PRO A 134 -18.76 -33.49 17.23
CA PRO A 134 -17.46 -32.87 17.51
C PRO A 134 -16.82 -32.25 16.27
N ASP A 135 -17.27 -32.64 15.06
CA ASP A 135 -16.70 -32.19 13.80
C ASP A 135 -16.89 -30.69 13.56
N GLY A 136 -18.00 -30.09 14.01
CA GLY A 136 -18.21 -28.64 13.89
C GLY A 136 -17.14 -27.84 14.63
N SER A 137 -16.79 -28.27 15.85
CA SER A 137 -15.71 -27.67 16.65
C SER A 137 -14.32 -27.93 16.07
N ARG A 138 -14.12 -29.05 15.36
CA ARG A 138 -12.87 -29.34 14.65
C ARG A 138 -12.72 -28.43 13.43
N LEU A 139 -13.76 -28.30 12.61
CA LEU A 139 -13.77 -27.46 11.40
C LEU A 139 -13.62 -25.97 11.73
N ALA A 140 -14.25 -25.48 12.80
CA ALA A 140 -14.06 -24.11 13.28
C ALA A 140 -12.59 -23.84 13.68
N ARG A 141 -11.95 -24.77 14.41
CA ARG A 141 -10.52 -24.65 14.76
C ARG A 141 -9.61 -24.70 13.53
N GLU A 142 -9.94 -25.53 12.54
CA GLU A 142 -9.21 -25.63 11.29
C GLU A 142 -9.28 -24.33 10.49
N LEU A 143 -10.47 -23.73 10.36
CA LEU A 143 -10.67 -22.43 9.73
C LEU A 143 -9.82 -21.34 10.42
N GLU A 144 -9.92 -21.22 11.74
CA GLU A 144 -9.20 -20.20 12.50
C GLU A 144 -7.67 -20.40 12.43
N THR A 145 -7.20 -21.65 12.48
CA THR A 145 -5.77 -21.97 12.33
C THR A 145 -5.28 -21.57 10.93
N SER A 146 -6.01 -21.90 9.87
CA SER A 146 -5.67 -21.53 8.50
C SER A 146 -5.66 -20.02 8.30
N ARG A 147 -6.65 -19.28 8.85
CA ARG A 147 -6.68 -17.81 8.83
C ARG A 147 -5.47 -17.21 9.53
N ALA A 148 -5.10 -17.73 10.70
CA ALA A 148 -3.94 -17.25 11.45
C ALA A 148 -2.61 -17.48 10.72
N VAL A 149 -2.47 -18.63 10.02
CA VAL A 149 -1.30 -18.92 9.19
C VAL A 149 -1.20 -17.94 8.02
N GLU A 150 -2.30 -17.71 7.30
CA GLU A 150 -2.30 -16.77 6.17
C GLU A 150 -2.05 -15.33 6.63
N ALA A 151 -2.67 -14.90 7.73
CA ALA A 151 -2.44 -13.59 8.32
C ALA A 151 -0.96 -13.37 8.69
N ARG A 152 -0.29 -14.40 9.24
CA ARG A 152 1.15 -14.34 9.54
C ARG A 152 2.00 -14.24 8.27
N SER A 153 1.65 -15.00 7.23
CA SER A 153 2.28 -14.93 5.92
C SER A 153 2.16 -13.53 5.30
N LEU A 154 0.96 -12.95 5.33
CA LEU A 154 0.72 -11.58 4.88
C LEU A 154 1.49 -10.54 5.71
N ARG A 155 1.63 -10.74 7.03
CA ARG A 155 2.39 -9.81 7.88
C ARG A 155 3.86 -9.77 7.48
N GLY A 156 4.46 -10.92 7.21
CA GLY A 156 5.82 -10.99 6.66
C GLY A 156 5.96 -10.27 5.31
N LYS A 157 4.99 -10.41 4.41
CA LYS A 157 4.97 -9.70 3.12
C LYS A 157 4.81 -8.19 3.30
N LEU A 158 3.99 -7.76 4.26
CA LEU A 158 3.74 -6.36 4.58
C LEU A 158 5.00 -5.69 5.11
N ASP A 159 5.68 -6.33 6.05
CA ASP A 159 6.92 -5.81 6.63
C ASP A 159 8.02 -5.70 5.55
N ALA A 160 8.15 -6.70 4.68
CA ALA A 160 9.06 -6.64 3.54
C ALA A 160 8.74 -5.49 2.57
N ALA A 161 7.46 -5.23 2.28
CA ALA A 161 7.03 -4.10 1.44
C ALA A 161 7.35 -2.74 2.09
N ARG A 162 7.21 -2.62 3.43
CA ARG A 162 7.59 -1.42 4.18
C ARG A 162 9.09 -1.17 4.13
N GLU A 163 9.90 -2.21 4.31
CA GLU A 163 11.37 -2.13 4.19
C GLU A 163 11.81 -1.69 2.80
N ALA A 164 11.14 -2.20 1.76
CA ALA A 164 11.36 -1.81 0.37
C ALA A 164 10.86 -0.39 0.03
N ASN A 165 10.16 0.29 0.95
CA ASN A 165 9.47 1.57 0.72
C ASN A 165 8.50 1.53 -0.48
N ASP A 166 7.75 0.43 -0.60
CA ASP A 166 6.74 0.22 -1.62
C ASP A 166 5.33 0.46 -1.04
N PRO A 167 4.82 1.70 -1.08
CA PRO A 167 3.55 2.03 -0.47
C PRO A 167 2.34 1.45 -1.23
N ASP A 168 2.44 1.27 -2.55
CA ASP A 168 1.36 0.68 -3.33
C ASP A 168 1.14 -0.77 -2.90
N ARG A 169 2.24 -1.54 -2.77
CA ARG A 169 2.17 -2.91 -2.28
C ARG A 169 1.66 -3.01 -0.84
N VAL A 170 2.01 -2.05 0.02
CA VAL A 170 1.50 -1.97 1.39
C VAL A 170 -0.04 -1.80 1.40
N LEU A 171 -0.59 -0.93 0.55
CA LEU A 171 -2.03 -0.72 0.46
C LEU A 171 -2.76 -1.97 -0.06
N GLU A 172 -2.21 -2.65 -1.07
CA GLU A 172 -2.76 -3.92 -1.55
C GLU A 172 -2.78 -5.01 -0.46
N LEU A 173 -1.68 -5.15 0.29
CA LEU A 173 -1.58 -6.15 1.35
C LEU A 173 -2.52 -5.84 2.51
N ARG A 174 -2.72 -4.55 2.84
CA ARG A 174 -3.72 -4.11 3.81
C ARG A 174 -5.13 -4.52 3.39
N ASP A 175 -5.49 -4.33 2.12
CA ASP A 175 -6.80 -4.72 1.62
C ASP A 175 -6.99 -6.26 1.71
N ALA A 176 -5.92 -7.04 1.54
CA ALA A 176 -5.93 -8.50 1.72
C ALA A 176 -6.10 -8.97 3.19
N PHE A 177 -5.84 -8.12 4.18
CA PHE A 177 -6.09 -8.45 5.59
C PHE A 177 -7.57 -8.33 5.99
N ARG A 178 -8.40 -7.58 5.24
CA ARG A 178 -9.81 -7.32 5.58
C ARG A 178 -10.63 -8.59 5.87
N PRO A 179 -10.55 -9.69 5.09
CA PRO A 179 -11.31 -10.91 5.39
C PRO A 179 -10.67 -11.79 6.48
N LEU A 180 -9.44 -11.48 6.93
CA LEU A 180 -8.68 -12.31 7.87
C LEU A 180 -8.72 -11.78 9.29
N LEU A 181 -8.82 -10.46 9.46
CA LEU A 181 -8.80 -9.79 10.75
C LEU A 181 -10.21 -9.37 11.17
N ASP A 182 -10.46 -9.36 12.48
CA ASP A 182 -11.61 -8.66 13.03
C ASP A 182 -11.45 -7.14 12.91
N ALA A 183 -12.53 -6.41 13.23
CA ALA A 183 -12.58 -4.96 13.08
C ALA A 183 -11.58 -4.22 14.01
N ASP A 184 -11.28 -4.74 15.20
CA ASP A 184 -10.37 -4.12 16.16
C ASP A 184 -8.90 -4.30 15.73
N ALA A 185 -8.55 -5.52 15.32
CA ALA A 185 -7.24 -5.84 14.78
C ALA A 185 -6.97 -5.06 13.48
N LEU A 186 -7.97 -4.93 12.60
CA LEU A 186 -7.85 -4.14 11.37
C LEU A 186 -7.66 -2.65 11.67
N ARG A 187 -8.40 -2.07 12.64
CA ARG A 187 -8.19 -0.68 13.08
C ARG A 187 -6.78 -0.45 13.61
N THR A 188 -6.27 -1.39 14.40
CA THR A 188 -4.90 -1.32 14.95
C THR A 188 -3.87 -1.34 13.81
N LEU A 189 -4.02 -2.25 12.86
CA LEU A 189 -3.19 -2.30 11.65
C LEU A 189 -3.26 -0.99 10.87
N ASP A 190 -4.47 -0.44 10.66
CA ASP A 190 -4.67 0.78 9.91
C ASP A 190 -3.99 1.99 10.58
N GLN A 191 -4.03 2.09 11.91
CA GLN A 191 -3.33 3.12 12.67
C GLN A 191 -1.79 3.02 12.55
N GLU A 192 -1.24 1.81 12.52
CA GLU A 192 0.19 1.60 12.28
C GLU A 192 0.59 2.03 10.86
N LEU A 193 -0.20 1.61 9.87
CA LEU A 193 0.07 1.86 8.46
C LEU A 193 -0.09 3.33 8.10
N ILE A 194 -1.14 4.00 8.57
CA ILE A 194 -1.35 5.42 8.28
C ILE A 194 -0.22 6.27 8.86
N ARG A 195 0.26 5.96 10.06
CA ARG A 195 1.41 6.66 10.67
C ARG A 195 2.67 6.53 9.81
N TRP A 196 2.95 5.32 9.33
CA TRP A 196 4.09 5.07 8.45
C TRP A 196 3.95 5.76 7.08
N LEU A 197 2.77 5.66 6.45
CA LEU A 197 2.47 6.30 5.16
C LEU A 197 2.57 7.83 5.25
N MET A 198 2.05 8.43 6.33
CA MET A 198 2.16 9.87 6.57
C MET A 198 3.61 10.31 6.72
N ALA A 199 4.43 9.57 7.47
CA ALA A 199 5.86 9.86 7.59
C ALA A 199 6.57 9.77 6.23
N LEU A 200 6.22 8.78 5.41
CA LEU A 200 6.77 8.62 4.06
C LEU A 200 6.37 9.78 3.13
N ILE A 201 5.09 10.16 3.11
CA ILE A 201 4.57 11.28 2.31
C ILE A 201 5.27 12.57 2.72
N GLN A 202 5.31 12.88 4.03
CA GLN A 202 5.98 14.08 4.53
C GLN A 202 7.48 14.11 4.19
N LYS A 203 8.17 12.96 4.30
CA LYS A 203 9.58 12.84 3.91
C LYS A 203 9.78 13.15 2.42
N ARG A 204 8.92 12.60 1.55
CA ARG A 204 8.98 12.86 0.10
C ARG A 204 8.65 14.30 -0.25
N LEU A 205 7.67 14.92 0.42
CA LEU A 205 7.33 16.34 0.24
C LEU A 205 8.46 17.28 0.67
N ARG A 206 9.24 16.94 1.71
CA ARG A 206 10.40 17.73 2.15
C ARG A 206 11.62 17.59 1.24
N ALA A 207 11.68 16.56 0.41
CA ALA A 207 12.83 16.29 -0.45
C ALA A 207 12.96 17.25 -1.66
N GLY A 208 11.97 18.13 -1.90
CA GLY A 208 12.03 19.16 -2.93
C GLY A 208 10.73 19.30 -3.71
N THR A 209 10.84 19.40 -5.04
CA THR A 209 9.69 19.60 -5.94
C THR A 209 8.61 18.55 -5.70
N ILE A 210 7.37 19.00 -5.53
CA ILE A 210 6.23 18.11 -5.31
C ILE A 210 6.00 17.32 -6.60
N ARG A 211 6.25 16.01 -6.52
CA ARG A 211 6.09 15.10 -7.64
C ARG A 211 4.67 14.51 -7.67
N VAL A 212 4.19 14.23 -8.88
CA VAL A 212 2.87 13.64 -9.13
C VAL A 212 2.67 12.32 -8.35
N ASP A 213 3.69 11.47 -8.26
CA ASP A 213 3.61 10.18 -7.55
C ASP A 213 3.31 10.34 -6.05
N VAL A 214 3.77 11.42 -5.42
CA VAL A 214 3.49 11.69 -4.00
C VAL A 214 2.04 12.11 -3.81
N VAL A 215 1.49 12.87 -4.75
CA VAL A 215 0.09 13.33 -4.72
C VAL A 215 -0.86 12.17 -5.01
N GLU A 216 -0.53 11.30 -5.96
CA GLU A 216 -1.27 10.07 -6.24
C GLU A 216 -1.29 9.15 -5.01
N LEU A 217 -0.14 8.95 -4.38
CA LEU A 217 -0.07 8.19 -3.13
C LEU A 217 -0.95 8.83 -2.05
N ALA A 218 -0.83 10.15 -1.83
CA ALA A 218 -1.66 10.85 -0.85
C ALA A 218 -3.14 10.67 -1.13
N ALA A 219 -3.58 10.67 -2.40
CA ALA A 219 -4.97 10.43 -2.78
C ALA A 219 -5.42 9.00 -2.43
N LYS A 220 -4.63 7.99 -2.79
CA LYS A 220 -4.93 6.57 -2.48
C LYS A 220 -5.03 6.34 -0.97
N VAL A 221 -4.16 6.98 -0.19
CA VAL A 221 -4.17 6.90 1.28
C VAL A 221 -5.41 7.60 1.84
N ALA A 222 -5.73 8.80 1.36
CA ALA A 222 -6.87 9.58 1.82
C ALA A 222 -8.23 8.88 1.56
N GLU A 223 -8.31 8.09 0.48
CA GLU A 223 -9.46 7.26 0.12
C GLU A 223 -9.53 5.99 0.98
N ARG A 224 -8.44 5.23 1.09
CA ARG A 224 -8.45 3.95 1.84
C ARG A 224 -8.60 4.15 3.34
N PHE A 225 -8.04 5.22 3.89
CA PHE A 225 -8.10 5.56 5.31
C PHE A 225 -9.11 6.69 5.59
N ASP A 226 -10.24 6.69 4.87
CA ASP A 226 -11.30 7.69 5.01
C ASP A 226 -11.85 7.84 6.43
N HIS A 227 -11.85 6.74 7.19
CA HIS A 227 -12.27 6.62 8.57
C HIS A 227 -11.25 7.16 9.60
N THR A 228 -10.03 7.53 9.19
CA THR A 228 -9.02 8.10 10.09
C THR A 228 -8.95 9.62 9.96
N SER A 229 -8.51 10.29 11.03
CA SER A 229 -8.34 11.75 11.04
C SER A 229 -7.21 12.19 10.09
N GLU A 230 -6.17 11.37 9.94
CA GLU A 230 -5.08 11.61 8.98
C GLU A 230 -5.56 11.50 7.54
N GLY A 231 -6.41 10.53 7.21
CA GLY A 231 -7.02 10.41 5.89
C GLY A 231 -7.92 11.60 5.56
N ALA A 232 -8.73 12.06 6.52
CA ALA A 232 -9.51 13.30 6.39
C ALA A 232 -8.61 14.53 6.18
N SER A 233 -7.51 14.63 6.92
CA SER A 233 -6.52 15.72 6.78
C SER A 233 -5.85 15.70 5.41
N LEU A 234 -5.49 14.52 4.89
CA LEU A 234 -4.99 14.39 3.53
C LEU A 234 -6.04 14.83 2.50
N ARG A 235 -7.30 14.40 2.63
CA ARG A 235 -8.38 14.82 1.73
C ARG A 235 -8.52 16.34 1.69
N ALA A 236 -8.43 17.01 2.84
CA ALA A 236 -8.45 18.47 2.92
C ALA A 236 -7.22 19.13 2.26
N ALA A 237 -6.05 18.50 2.33
CA ALA A 237 -4.81 19.00 1.73
C ALA A 237 -4.67 18.73 0.22
N LEU A 238 -5.38 17.72 -0.31
CA LEU A 238 -5.27 17.27 -1.70
C LEU A 238 -5.41 18.39 -2.75
N PRO A 239 -6.37 19.33 -2.66
CA PRO A 239 -6.49 20.44 -3.62
C PRO A 239 -5.19 21.23 -3.77
N THR A 240 -4.54 21.55 -2.65
CA THR A 240 -3.27 22.30 -2.63
C THR A 240 -2.12 21.47 -3.16
N LEU A 241 -2.02 20.19 -2.77
CA LEU A 241 -0.99 19.27 -3.27
C LEU A 241 -1.10 19.02 -4.78
N ARG A 242 -2.33 18.93 -5.31
CA ARG A 242 -2.58 18.76 -6.75
C ARG A 242 -2.13 20.00 -7.53
N ARG A 243 -2.51 21.20 -7.08
CA ARG A 243 -2.08 22.45 -7.73
C ARG A 243 -0.56 22.57 -7.80
N SER A 244 0.14 22.28 -6.70
CA SER A 244 1.60 22.37 -6.67
C SER A 244 2.31 21.34 -7.56
N ALA A 245 1.63 20.26 -7.93
CA ALA A 245 2.12 19.25 -8.89
C ALA A 245 1.66 19.50 -10.34
N GLY A 246 0.98 20.62 -10.64
CA GLY A 246 0.43 20.89 -11.98
C GLY A 246 -0.78 20.01 -12.34
N LEU A 247 -1.55 19.59 -11.32
CA LEU A 247 -2.75 18.79 -11.45
C LEU A 247 -3.99 19.61 -11.07
N CYS A 248 -5.12 19.30 -11.69
CA CYS A 248 -6.42 19.87 -11.34
C CYS A 248 -6.78 19.51 -9.89
N ALA A 249 -7.14 20.51 -9.08
CA ALA A 249 -7.46 20.33 -7.65
C ALA A 249 -8.60 19.32 -7.40
N ARG A 250 -9.56 19.23 -8.34
CA ARG A 250 -10.74 18.34 -8.25
C ARG A 250 -10.48 16.90 -8.72
N CYS A 251 -10.18 16.70 -10.00
CA CYS A 251 -10.04 15.37 -10.57
C CYS A 251 -8.61 14.80 -10.54
N GLY A 252 -7.60 15.60 -10.20
CA GLY A 252 -6.20 15.16 -10.19
C GLY A 252 -5.56 14.93 -11.57
N LYS A 253 -6.25 15.24 -12.67
CA LYS A 253 -5.68 15.18 -14.03
C LYS A 253 -4.69 16.32 -14.28
N PRO A 254 -3.71 16.18 -15.18
CA PRO A 254 -2.81 17.26 -15.56
C PRO A 254 -3.57 18.52 -15.99
N TYR A 255 -3.24 19.66 -15.37
CA TYR A 255 -3.87 20.95 -15.66
C TYR A 255 -2.96 22.09 -15.21
N THR A 256 -2.58 22.95 -16.15
CA THR A 256 -1.69 24.11 -15.92
C THR A 256 -2.41 25.45 -16.07
N GLY A 257 -3.76 25.44 -16.08
CA GLY A 257 -4.54 26.67 -16.14
C GLY A 257 -4.55 27.42 -14.81
N ILE A 258 -5.05 28.66 -14.84
CA ILE A 258 -5.07 29.58 -13.68
C ILE A 258 -6.25 29.28 -12.75
N ASP A 259 -7.31 28.65 -13.28
CA ASP A 259 -8.52 28.33 -12.51
C ASP A 259 -8.31 27.22 -11.47
N ASP A 260 -9.19 27.16 -10.47
CA ASP A 260 -9.15 26.13 -9.43
C ASP A 260 -9.49 24.71 -9.93
N ALA A 261 -10.02 24.57 -11.14
CA ALA A 261 -10.38 23.28 -11.72
C ALA A 261 -10.25 23.28 -13.26
N CYS A 262 -10.04 22.09 -13.84
CA CYS A 262 -10.01 21.95 -15.30
C CYS A 262 -11.41 22.17 -15.92
N PRO A 263 -11.50 22.51 -17.22
CA PRO A 263 -12.76 22.77 -17.90
C PRO A 263 -13.81 21.65 -17.76
N ASP A 264 -13.37 20.39 -17.75
CA ASP A 264 -14.27 19.24 -17.56
C ASP A 264 -14.92 19.25 -16.17
N CYS A 265 -14.16 19.59 -15.13
CA CYS A 265 -14.66 19.67 -13.76
C CYS A 265 -15.54 20.91 -13.52
N LEU A 266 -15.34 21.99 -14.30
CA LEU A 266 -16.18 23.17 -14.25
C LEU A 266 -17.53 22.91 -14.93
N LYS A 267 -17.55 22.24 -16.09
CA LYS A 267 -18.78 21.83 -16.79
C LYS A 267 -19.66 20.90 -15.95
N ALA A 268 -19.05 20.01 -15.17
CA ALA A 268 -19.79 19.09 -14.29
C ALA A 268 -20.52 19.81 -13.14
N GLN A 269 -20.07 20.99 -12.72
CA GLN A 269 -20.70 21.76 -11.64
C GLN A 269 -21.85 22.65 -12.11
N SER A 270 -21.84 23.07 -13.38
CA SER A 270 -22.88 23.94 -13.95
C SER A 270 -24.21 23.23 -14.20
N LEU A 271 -24.37 21.98 -13.79
CA LEU A 271 -25.64 21.26 -13.79
C LEU A 271 -26.14 21.01 -12.37
N PRO A 272 -26.59 22.04 -11.63
CA PRO A 272 -27.64 21.80 -10.68
C PRO A 272 -28.93 21.61 -11.51
N THR A 273 -29.33 20.36 -11.74
CA THR A 273 -30.73 20.06 -12.07
C THR A 273 -31.52 20.37 -10.80
N PHE A 274 -31.78 21.67 -10.56
CA PHE A 274 -32.88 22.06 -9.71
C PHE A 274 -34.12 21.57 -10.42
N GLY A 275 -34.73 20.52 -9.87
CA GLY A 275 -36.06 20.09 -10.25
C GLY A 275 -36.96 21.31 -10.28
N THR A 276 -37.40 21.66 -11.48
CA THR A 276 -38.56 22.52 -11.70
C THR A 276 -39.78 21.66 -11.40
N GLU A 277 -39.97 21.36 -10.12
CA GLU A 277 -41.23 20.86 -9.58
C GLU A 277 -41.58 21.79 -8.42
N PHE A 278 -41.79 23.05 -8.81
CA PHE A 278 -42.61 23.98 -8.04
C PHE A 278 -44.04 23.50 -8.32
N ASP A 279 -44.58 22.71 -7.41
CA ASP A 279 -45.99 22.35 -7.39
C ASP A 279 -46.75 23.53 -6.75
N PRO A 280 -47.51 24.35 -7.50
CA PRO A 280 -48.23 25.48 -6.95
C PRO A 280 -49.67 25.04 -6.66
N GLU A 281 -49.86 24.10 -5.75
CA GLU A 281 -51.21 23.73 -5.30
C GLU A 281 -51.19 23.27 -3.83
N VAL A 282 -50.90 24.22 -2.95
CA VAL A 282 -51.31 24.13 -1.54
C VAL A 282 -52.28 25.29 -1.30
N ASP A 283 -53.56 24.99 -1.39
CA ASP A 283 -54.65 25.85 -0.94
C ASP A 283 -54.47 26.17 0.56
N PRO A 284 -54.65 27.43 0.98
CA PRO A 284 -54.63 27.82 2.38
C PRO A 284 -56.04 27.61 2.98
N GLU A 285 -56.36 26.40 3.42
CA GLU A 285 -57.56 26.16 4.24
C GLU A 285 -57.19 25.64 5.62
N SER A 286 -57.28 26.55 6.59
CA SER A 286 -57.64 26.37 8.00
C SER A 286 -57.10 25.15 8.75
N THR A 287 -56.20 25.40 9.70
CA THR A 287 -56.27 24.73 11.00
C THR A 287 -55.86 25.71 12.09
N GLU A 288 -56.85 26.49 12.53
CA GLU A 288 -56.90 26.98 13.91
C GLU A 288 -56.86 25.76 14.85
N GLY A 289 -56.03 25.83 15.89
CA GLY A 289 -55.92 24.75 16.87
C GLY A 289 -54.81 24.98 17.88
N ASP A 290 -55.09 25.86 18.83
CA ASP A 290 -54.58 25.92 20.21
C ASP A 290 -53.08 25.76 20.49
N ASP A 291 -52.49 26.88 20.92
CA ASP A 291 -51.33 26.98 21.80
C ASP A 291 -51.82 26.97 23.26
N PRO A 292 -51.52 25.92 24.04
CA PRO A 292 -51.49 26.05 25.48
C PRO A 292 -50.19 25.46 26.02
N ASP A 293 -49.07 26.19 25.94
CA ASP A 293 -48.00 26.08 26.94
C ASP A 293 -46.98 27.24 26.87
N ARG A 294 -47.48 28.44 26.56
CA ARG A 294 -46.72 29.69 26.67
C ARG A 294 -47.05 30.42 27.98
N ALA A 295 -46.77 29.79 29.12
CA ALA A 295 -46.65 30.46 30.41
C ALA A 295 -45.84 29.62 31.40
N LEU A 296 -44.99 30.28 32.20
CA LEU A 296 -44.07 29.75 33.23
C LEU A 296 -42.71 29.33 32.65
N PHE A 297 -41.61 30.07 32.76
CA PHE A 297 -41.10 30.78 33.93
C PHE A 297 -40.21 31.96 33.50
N SER A 298 -40.60 33.16 33.92
CA SER A 298 -39.65 34.25 34.19
C SER A 298 -39.07 34.08 35.59
N ASP A 299 -37.83 34.53 35.72
CA ASP A 299 -37.17 35.06 36.92
C ASP A 299 -37.19 34.24 38.22
N ASP A 300 -35.99 33.89 38.69
CA ASP A 300 -35.63 34.33 40.04
C ASP A 300 -34.12 34.61 40.17
N SER A 301 -33.85 35.69 40.88
CA SER A 301 -32.53 36.26 41.19
C SER A 301 -31.91 35.59 42.41
N VAL A 302 -30.57 35.44 42.44
CA VAL A 302 -29.59 35.82 43.50
C VAL A 302 -28.19 35.41 43.03
#